data_AF-A0A850I4L7-F1
#
_entry.id   AF-A0A850I4L7-F1
#
_cell.length_a   1.000
_cell.length_b   1.000
_cell.length_c   1.000
_cell.angle_alpha   90.00
_cell.angle_beta   90.00
_cell.angle_gamma   90.00
#
_symmetry.space_group_name_H-M   'P 1'
#
loop_
_entity.id
_entity.type
_entity.pdbx_description
1 polymer ?
#
loop_
_entity_poly.entity_id
_entity_poly.type
_entity_poly.pdbx_seq_one_letter_code
_entity_poly.pdbx_strand_id
1 'polypeptide(L)'
;MALRMVALNRLADNRWIARKVIPQDVREEYARLYKVKREVHLKLPADTPKHEAKVRLAEWISEVETQIATLRAERNGEGQPLTKLNAIALAGRWYTWFVGQYEGDPGPPKRWREMSDHLVWDVIYPEAPESYHEDPKADPHWEWQREPEVREAVRPQVAELARVATFLASEGKALNANAYALFVDAVSDNLLPAITLLERRANGDYSRDDTPDSFPAFTDGPTRSAGISCWDLFEAFVKALKPADNTVQRWRAVFLEMQRHFADVGADGITEDAARAWVRGLVTEERSATTVREVWLSSSRRVFGWGAEHKHVRRNPFADIKVDVPRQSRSRETKAFTEEEARTILRAALAIKNPKTPLDRAKRWVPWLCAYSGARAGEVTQLRGDDIEKRGSFHYMKLMPDAGTIKTRKTRVVPIHEHLIAQGFLEMVRSVGKGALFYDDKTPPRASSDPMNPSRSRAGNVRGDLAEWVRAQGVTDPELSPTHAWM
;
A
#
# COMPACT_ATOMS: atom_id res chain seq x y z
N MET A 1 17.51 11.12 21.97
CA MET A 1 18.36 9.91 22.15
C MET A 1 19.70 10.19 21.50
N ALA A 2 20.81 9.96 22.20
CA ALA A 2 22.14 10.11 21.61
C ALA A 2 22.32 9.13 20.43
N LEU A 3 22.69 9.64 19.26
CA LEU A 3 23.10 8.84 18.10
C LEU A 3 24.30 7.98 18.52
N ARG A 4 24.06 6.70 18.82
CA ARG A 4 25.13 5.75 19.12
C ARG A 4 25.90 5.51 17.81
N MET A 5 27.02 6.19 17.64
CA MET A 5 27.90 5.99 16.49
C MET A 5 28.30 4.50 16.39
N VAL A 6 28.26 3.97 15.16
CA VAL A 6 28.69 2.61 14.87
C VAL A 6 30.20 2.51 15.13
N ALA A 7 30.60 1.64 16.05
CA ALA A 7 32.01 1.43 16.38
C ALA A 7 32.64 0.38 15.46
N LEU A 8 33.86 0.67 15.00
CA LEU A 8 34.74 -0.28 14.31
C LEU A 8 35.69 -0.92 15.32
N ASN A 9 35.58 -2.23 15.50
CA ASN A 9 36.31 -2.99 16.50
C ASN A 9 37.23 -4.02 15.84
N ARG A 10 38.27 -4.46 16.55
CA ARG A 10 39.07 -5.63 16.17
C ARG A 10 38.58 -6.88 16.91
N LEU A 11 38.51 -8.00 16.18
CA LEU A 11 38.29 -9.33 16.73
C LEU A 11 39.61 -9.93 17.23
N ALA A 12 39.51 -11.03 17.98
CA ALA A 12 40.66 -11.75 18.54
C ALA A 12 41.64 -12.26 17.47
N ASP A 13 41.16 -12.48 16.24
CA ASP A 13 41.94 -12.89 15.06
C ASP A 13 42.41 -11.70 14.20
N ASN A 14 42.42 -10.48 14.76
CA ASN A 14 42.82 -9.23 14.13
C ASN A 14 41.93 -8.72 12.98
N ARG A 15 40.85 -9.40 12.60
CA ARG A 15 39.88 -8.89 11.62
C ARG A 15 39.11 -7.68 12.16
N TRP A 16 38.70 -6.78 11.28
CA TRP A 16 37.84 -5.66 11.66
C TRP A 16 36.36 -6.05 11.58
N ILE A 17 35.57 -5.59 12.55
CA ILE A 17 34.12 -5.78 12.56
C ILE A 17 33.39 -4.49 12.97
N ALA A 18 32.29 -4.19 12.28
CA ALA A 18 31.33 -3.18 12.71
C ALA A 18 29.91 -3.73 12.60
N ARG A 19 28.99 -3.16 13.39
CA ARG A 19 27.61 -3.63 13.51
C ARG A 19 26.63 -2.47 13.55
N LYS A 20 25.58 -2.53 12.72
CA LYS A 20 24.48 -1.57 12.69
C LYS A 20 23.17 -2.30 12.92
N VAL A 21 22.38 -1.80 13.86
CA VAL A 21 21.04 -2.32 14.15
C VAL A 21 20.05 -1.74 13.15
N ILE A 22 19.22 -2.60 12.57
CA ILE A 22 18.14 -2.17 11.68
C ILE A 22 16.95 -1.66 12.53
N PRO A 23 16.47 -0.42 12.30
CA PRO A 23 15.37 0.16 13.05
C PRO A 23 14.08 -0.65 12.93
N GLN A 24 13.34 -0.78 14.03
CA GLN A 24 12.14 -1.64 14.12
C GLN A 24 11.08 -1.31 13.07
N ASP A 25 10.98 -0.04 12.68
CA ASP A 25 10.01 0.48 11.73
C ASP A 25 10.25 0.04 10.28
N VAL A 26 11.41 -0.51 9.93
CA VAL A 26 11.71 -0.97 8.56
C VAL A 26 12.20 -2.42 8.49
N ARG A 27 12.14 -3.18 9.60
CA ARG A 27 12.77 -4.53 9.67
C ARG A 27 12.15 -5.55 8.74
N GLU A 28 10.83 -5.53 8.53
CA GLU A 28 10.17 -6.53 7.70
C GLU A 28 10.50 -6.31 6.23
N GLU A 29 10.46 -5.05 5.79
CA GLU A 29 10.82 -4.64 4.43
C GLU A 29 12.31 -4.84 4.16
N TYR A 30 13.18 -4.45 5.10
CA TYR A 30 14.62 -4.66 5.01
C TYR A 30 14.97 -6.17 4.96
N ALA A 31 14.28 -7.01 5.74
CA ALA A 31 14.47 -8.47 5.70
C ALA A 31 14.04 -9.09 4.37
N ARG A 32 12.94 -8.61 3.79
CA ARG A 32 12.45 -9.08 2.49
C ARG A 32 13.47 -8.83 1.38
N LEU A 33 14.02 -7.62 1.35
CA LEU A 33 14.92 -7.14 0.29
C LEU A 33 16.36 -7.62 0.48
N TYR A 34 16.92 -7.48 1.69
CA TYR A 34 18.35 -7.70 1.95
C TYR A 34 18.62 -9.00 2.72
N LYS A 35 17.61 -9.83 2.95
CA LYS A 35 17.69 -11.14 3.64
C LYS A 35 18.25 -11.08 5.08
N VAL A 36 18.34 -9.89 5.66
CA VAL A 36 18.83 -9.64 7.02
C VAL A 36 17.79 -8.84 7.80
N LYS A 37 17.44 -9.25 9.02
CA LYS A 37 16.28 -8.68 9.74
C LYS A 37 16.61 -7.73 10.89
N ARG A 38 17.69 -7.96 11.63
CA ARG A 38 17.93 -7.27 12.92
C ARG A 38 19.19 -6.43 12.94
N GLU A 39 20.26 -6.92 12.34
CA GLU A 39 21.56 -6.27 12.36
C GLU A 39 22.36 -6.68 11.13
N VAL A 40 23.05 -5.70 10.56
CA VAL A 40 24.00 -5.89 9.46
C VAL A 40 25.41 -5.69 9.98
N HIS A 41 26.36 -6.40 9.37
CA HIS A 41 27.75 -6.44 9.80
C HIS A 41 28.68 -6.08 8.66
N LEU A 42 29.66 -5.22 8.94
CA LEU A 42 30.84 -5.06 8.12
C LEU A 42 31.93 -5.98 8.68
N LYS A 43 32.58 -6.76 7.82
CA LYS A 43 33.75 -7.58 8.17
C LYS A 43 34.87 -7.29 7.19
N LEU A 44 36.06 -6.89 7.69
CA LEU A 44 37.23 -6.65 6.85
C LEU A 44 38.40 -7.55 7.26
N PRO A 45 39.25 -7.97 6.31
CA PRO A 45 40.46 -8.76 6.56
C PRO A 45 41.42 -8.13 7.58
N ALA A 46 42.23 -8.98 8.24
CA ALA A 46 43.13 -8.57 9.33
C ALA A 46 44.30 -7.67 8.88
N ASP A 47 44.68 -7.78 7.61
CA ASP A 47 45.71 -7.01 6.92
C ASP A 47 45.21 -5.64 6.42
N THR A 48 43.90 -5.36 6.47
CA THR A 48 43.34 -4.07 6.06
C THR A 48 43.92 -2.93 6.93
N PRO A 49 44.63 -1.95 6.35
CA PRO A 49 45.16 -0.81 7.09
C PRO A 49 44.06 -0.01 7.80
N LYS A 50 44.37 0.55 8.98
CA LYS A 50 43.38 1.26 9.81
C LYS A 50 42.70 2.44 9.09
N HIS A 51 43.42 3.15 8.22
CA HIS A 51 42.86 4.27 7.47
C HIS A 51 41.85 3.78 6.42
N GLU A 52 42.18 2.72 5.66
CA GLU A 52 41.28 2.10 4.70
C GLU A 52 40.05 1.49 5.41
N ALA A 53 40.24 0.83 6.54
CA ALA A 53 39.14 0.26 7.32
C ALA A 53 38.14 1.32 7.81
N LYS A 54 38.61 2.55 8.10
CA LYS A 54 37.74 3.69 8.45
C LYS A 54 36.97 4.21 7.24
N VAL A 55 37.59 4.25 6.05
CA VAL A 55 36.91 4.65 4.81
C VAL A 55 35.81 3.65 4.48
N ARG A 56 36.13 2.35 4.47
CA ARG A 56 35.17 1.25 4.25
C ARG A 56 34.01 1.28 5.25
N LEU A 57 34.29 1.61 6.51
CA LEU A 57 33.25 1.79 7.53
C LEU A 57 32.29 2.93 7.17
N ALA A 58 32.82 4.09 6.77
CA ALA A 58 32.00 5.25 6.44
C ALA A 58 31.11 4.98 5.22
N GLU A 59 31.65 4.34 4.19
CA GLU A 59 30.92 3.91 3.00
C GLU A 59 29.79 2.94 3.37
N TRP A 60 30.12 1.90 4.13
CA TRP A 60 29.14 0.90 4.57
C TRP A 60 28.04 1.50 5.45
N ILE A 61 28.37 2.44 6.35
CA ILE A 61 27.35 3.15 7.14
C ILE A 61 26.43 3.96 6.24
N SER A 62 27.01 4.73 5.30
CA SER A 62 26.23 5.54 4.35
C SER A 62 25.28 4.67 3.54
N GLU A 63 25.74 3.48 3.14
CA GLU A 63 24.92 2.52 2.43
C GLU A 63 23.71 2.06 3.25
N VAL A 64 23.96 1.52 4.44
CA VAL A 64 22.91 1.01 5.31
C VAL A 64 21.93 2.12 5.72
N GLU A 65 22.42 3.34 5.98
CA GLU A 65 21.56 4.47 6.34
C GLU A 65 20.71 4.97 5.18
N THR A 66 21.25 4.97 3.96
CA THR A 66 20.48 5.30 2.76
C THR A 66 19.40 4.26 2.50
N GLN A 67 19.71 2.97 2.63
CA GLN A 67 18.71 1.90 2.50
C GLN A 67 17.57 2.08 3.53
N ILE A 68 17.90 2.37 4.79
CA ILE A 68 16.92 2.67 5.85
C ILE A 68 16.10 3.93 5.51
N ALA A 69 16.74 4.99 5.04
CA ALA A 69 16.09 6.25 4.69
C ALA A 69 15.11 6.07 3.52
N THR A 70 15.51 5.34 2.47
CA THR A 70 14.67 4.97 1.33
C THR A 70 13.43 4.21 1.80
N LEU A 71 13.58 3.19 2.66
CA LEU A 71 12.45 2.43 3.19
C LEU A 71 11.50 3.28 4.06
N ARG A 72 12.04 4.22 4.82
CA ARG A 72 11.23 5.19 5.59
C ARG A 72 10.49 6.16 4.69
N ALA A 73 11.18 6.69 3.68
CA ALA A 73 10.60 7.61 2.72
C ALA A 73 9.50 6.93 1.89
N GLU A 74 9.65 5.65 1.56
CA GLU A 74 8.58 4.85 0.95
C GLU A 74 7.39 4.70 1.91
N ARG A 75 7.64 4.29 3.15
CA ARG A 75 6.59 4.10 4.16
C ARG A 75 5.79 5.38 4.44
N ASN A 76 6.47 6.54 4.41
CA ASN A 76 5.86 7.85 4.66
C ASN A 76 5.35 8.53 3.39
N GLY A 77 5.61 7.98 2.19
CA GLY A 77 5.28 8.62 0.91
C GLY A 77 6.14 9.84 0.57
N GLU A 78 7.30 10.00 1.20
CA GLU A 78 8.22 11.14 1.08
C GLU A 78 9.34 10.93 0.04
N GLY A 79 9.51 9.70 -0.48
CA GLY A 79 10.59 9.39 -1.43
C GLY A 79 10.42 10.06 -2.79
N GLN A 80 11.49 10.66 -3.31
CA GLN A 80 11.48 11.35 -4.60
C GLN A 80 11.17 10.33 -5.72
N PRO A 81 10.11 10.56 -6.53
CA PRO A 81 9.85 9.74 -7.71
C PRO A 81 10.88 10.05 -8.80
N LEU A 82 11.10 9.07 -9.68
CA LEU A 82 11.85 9.24 -10.92
C LEU A 82 11.04 8.64 -12.06
N THR A 83 10.99 9.37 -13.17
CA THR A 83 10.61 8.79 -14.45
C THR A 83 11.71 7.85 -14.94
N LYS A 84 11.39 6.93 -15.84
CA LYS A 84 12.40 6.06 -16.48
C LYS A 84 13.52 6.89 -17.15
N LEU A 85 13.17 8.00 -17.79
CA LEU A 85 14.13 8.89 -18.45
C LEU A 85 15.07 9.57 -17.43
N ASN A 86 14.54 10.07 -16.32
CA ASN A 86 15.36 10.68 -15.27
C ASN A 86 16.18 9.65 -14.49
N ALA A 87 15.72 8.41 -14.38
CA ALA A 87 16.52 7.32 -13.83
C ALA A 87 17.75 7.03 -14.71
N ILE A 88 17.59 6.99 -16.04
CA ILE A 88 18.70 6.84 -17.00
C ILE A 88 19.64 8.05 -16.93
N ALA A 89 19.09 9.26 -16.87
CA ALA A 89 19.90 10.48 -16.74
C ALA A 89 20.69 10.51 -15.40
N LEU A 90 20.08 10.04 -14.32
CA LEU A 90 20.74 9.93 -13.01
C LEU A 90 21.83 8.85 -13.06
N ALA A 91 21.61 7.76 -13.80
CA ALA A 91 22.63 6.74 -14.05
C ALA A 91 23.82 7.32 -14.84
N GLY A 92 23.60 8.27 -15.75
CA GLY A 92 24.70 8.99 -16.41
C GLY A 92 25.55 9.85 -15.46
N ARG A 93 24.90 10.53 -14.50
CA ARG A 93 25.60 11.23 -13.42
C ARG A 93 26.36 10.26 -12.52
N TRP A 94 25.73 9.15 -12.16
CA TRP A 94 26.38 8.07 -11.41
C TRP A 94 27.61 7.53 -12.15
N TYR A 95 27.50 7.27 -13.46
CA TYR A 95 28.58 6.75 -14.28
C TYR A 95 29.81 7.67 -14.23
N THR A 96 29.57 8.96 -14.49
CA THR A 96 30.62 10.00 -14.45
C THR A 96 31.25 10.10 -13.07
N TRP A 97 30.42 10.09 -12.02
CA TRP A 97 30.87 10.12 -10.63
C TRP A 97 31.72 8.89 -10.30
N PHE A 98 31.26 7.69 -10.67
CA PHE A 98 31.88 6.40 -10.35
C PHE A 98 33.23 6.26 -11.03
N VAL A 99 33.32 6.53 -12.33
CA VAL A 99 34.58 6.53 -13.09
C VAL A 99 35.53 7.58 -12.53
N GLY A 100 35.04 8.79 -12.26
CA GLY A 100 35.85 9.89 -11.72
C GLY A 100 36.47 9.61 -10.35
N GLN A 101 35.95 8.65 -9.58
CA GLN A 101 36.59 8.23 -8.32
C GLN A 101 37.93 7.51 -8.54
N TYR A 102 38.14 6.94 -9.72
CA TYR A 102 39.28 6.04 -9.98
C TYR A 102 40.11 6.48 -11.19
N GLU A 103 39.62 7.35 -12.07
CA GLU A 103 40.31 7.68 -13.33
C GLU A 103 41.72 8.25 -13.13
N GLY A 104 41.98 8.97 -12.03
CA GLY A 104 43.31 9.50 -11.71
C GLY A 104 44.32 8.48 -11.17
N ASP A 105 43.84 7.39 -10.57
CA ASP A 105 44.65 6.25 -10.12
C ASP A 105 43.77 4.97 -10.11
N PRO A 106 43.63 4.32 -11.28
CA PRO A 106 42.72 3.18 -11.40
C PRO A 106 43.28 1.91 -10.74
N GLY A 107 44.53 1.91 -10.25
CA GLY A 107 45.17 0.74 -9.69
C GLY A 107 45.43 -0.37 -10.73
N PRO A 108 45.61 -1.63 -10.31
CA PRO A 108 45.98 -2.72 -11.21
C PRO A 108 44.79 -3.17 -12.09
N PRO A 109 45.00 -3.41 -13.41
CA PRO A 109 43.95 -3.87 -14.32
C PRO A 109 43.21 -5.14 -13.84
N LYS A 110 43.96 -6.03 -13.17
CA LYS A 110 43.43 -7.28 -12.63
C LYS A 110 42.22 -7.07 -11.72
N ARG A 111 42.20 -5.99 -10.92
CA ARG A 111 41.09 -5.66 -10.02
C ARG A 111 39.77 -5.47 -10.78
N TRP A 112 39.81 -4.75 -11.90
CA TRP A 112 38.63 -4.46 -12.70
C TRP A 112 38.12 -5.69 -13.42
N ARG A 113 39.04 -6.54 -13.89
CA ARG A 113 38.70 -7.84 -14.47
C ARG A 113 38.01 -8.76 -13.47
N GLU A 114 38.57 -8.89 -12.26
CA GLU A 114 37.97 -9.67 -11.18
C GLU A 114 36.57 -9.14 -10.81
N MET A 115 36.37 -7.82 -10.79
CA MET A 115 35.07 -7.20 -10.54
C MET A 115 34.06 -7.46 -11.68
N SER A 116 34.51 -7.42 -12.94
CA SER A 116 33.69 -7.78 -14.10
C SER A 116 33.29 -9.24 -14.05
N ASP A 117 34.24 -10.14 -13.78
CA ASP A 117 33.99 -11.58 -13.67
C ASP A 117 32.99 -11.87 -12.55
N HIS A 118 33.14 -11.23 -11.39
CA HIS A 118 32.20 -11.38 -10.28
C HIS A 118 30.78 -10.93 -10.66
N LEU A 119 30.65 -9.76 -11.29
CA LEU A 119 29.35 -9.25 -11.74
C LEU A 119 28.67 -10.21 -12.73
N VAL A 120 29.43 -10.77 -13.68
CA VAL A 120 28.85 -11.65 -14.70
C VAL A 120 28.57 -13.04 -14.14
N TRP A 121 29.55 -13.67 -13.49
CA TRP A 121 29.50 -15.10 -13.16
C TRP A 121 28.92 -15.42 -11.79
N ASP A 122 29.05 -14.52 -10.81
CA ASP A 122 28.58 -14.76 -9.44
C ASP A 122 27.30 -13.99 -9.10
N VAL A 123 26.96 -12.96 -9.88
CA VAL A 123 25.77 -12.12 -9.66
C VAL A 123 24.70 -12.37 -10.73
N ILE A 124 25.03 -12.23 -12.02
CA ILE A 124 24.02 -12.35 -13.10
C ILE A 124 23.78 -13.81 -13.49
N TYR A 125 24.84 -14.57 -13.75
CA TYR A 125 24.75 -15.95 -14.25
C TYR A 125 23.91 -16.88 -13.35
N PRO A 126 24.01 -16.86 -12.00
CA PRO A 126 23.23 -17.76 -11.14
C PRO A 126 21.71 -17.53 -11.19
N GLU A 127 21.28 -16.36 -11.67
CA GLU A 127 19.87 -15.99 -11.80
C GLU A 127 19.34 -16.30 -13.20
N ALA A 128 20.12 -16.95 -14.06
CA ALA A 128 19.69 -17.33 -15.40
C ALA A 128 18.61 -18.42 -15.38
N PRO A 129 17.71 -18.44 -16.38
CA PRO A 129 16.73 -19.51 -16.50
C PRO A 129 17.43 -20.86 -16.68
N GLU A 130 16.84 -21.93 -16.16
CA GLU A 130 17.38 -23.30 -16.20
C GLU A 130 17.81 -23.72 -17.62
N SER A 131 17.04 -23.32 -18.64
CA SER A 131 17.34 -23.58 -20.06
C SER A 131 18.66 -22.96 -20.53
N TYR A 132 19.06 -21.82 -19.96
CA TYR A 132 20.33 -21.17 -20.24
C TYR A 132 21.49 -21.89 -19.55
N HIS A 133 21.26 -22.48 -18.36
CA HIS A 133 22.26 -23.31 -17.69
C HIS A 133 22.51 -24.63 -18.41
N GLU A 134 21.46 -25.22 -19.01
CA GLU A 134 21.54 -26.48 -19.76
C GLU A 134 22.27 -26.34 -21.10
N ASP A 135 21.98 -25.27 -21.86
CA ASP A 135 22.66 -24.97 -23.11
C ASP A 135 22.86 -23.46 -23.33
N PRO A 136 23.96 -22.88 -22.81
CA PRO A 136 24.28 -21.46 -23.02
C PRO A 136 24.46 -21.09 -24.50
N LYS A 137 24.66 -22.07 -25.40
CA LYS A 137 24.79 -21.83 -26.85
C LYS A 137 23.44 -21.79 -27.55
N ALA A 138 22.37 -22.25 -26.92
CA ALA A 138 21.01 -22.17 -27.46
C ALA A 138 20.47 -20.73 -27.48
N ASP A 139 20.92 -19.88 -26.54
CA ASP A 139 20.65 -18.45 -26.53
C ASP A 139 21.92 -17.63 -26.23
N PRO A 140 22.85 -17.46 -27.18
CA PRO A 140 24.10 -16.75 -26.95
C PRO A 140 23.93 -15.25 -26.61
N HIS A 141 22.73 -14.70 -26.80
CA HIS A 141 22.41 -13.29 -26.63
C HIS A 141 21.38 -13.07 -25.52
N TRP A 142 21.28 -13.99 -24.56
CA TRP A 142 20.32 -13.88 -23.46
C TRP A 142 20.32 -12.48 -22.84
N GLU A 143 19.24 -11.74 -23.11
CA GLU A 143 19.07 -10.36 -22.68
C GLU A 143 18.46 -10.34 -21.28
N TRP A 144 19.24 -10.74 -20.27
CA TRP A 144 18.84 -10.75 -18.86
C TRP A 144 18.24 -9.40 -18.41
N GLN A 145 18.65 -8.30 -19.04
CA GLN A 145 18.10 -6.97 -18.82
C GLN A 145 16.59 -6.86 -19.11
N ARG A 146 16.02 -7.78 -19.90
CA ARG A 146 14.58 -7.80 -20.23
C ARG A 146 13.76 -8.64 -19.26
N GLU A 147 14.39 -9.37 -18.34
CA GLU A 147 13.72 -10.26 -17.41
C GLU A 147 13.50 -9.60 -16.04
N PRO A 148 12.24 -9.27 -15.66
CA PRO A 148 11.97 -8.53 -14.42
C PRO A 148 12.41 -9.27 -13.15
N GLU A 149 12.29 -10.60 -13.14
CA GLU A 149 12.63 -11.46 -12.00
C GLU A 149 14.14 -11.46 -11.75
N VAL A 150 14.94 -11.60 -12.81
CA VAL A 150 16.41 -11.51 -12.76
C VAL A 150 16.86 -10.13 -12.30
N ARG A 151 16.26 -9.06 -12.85
CA ARG A 151 16.55 -7.69 -12.40
C ARG A 151 16.26 -7.49 -10.91
N GLU A 152 15.16 -8.03 -10.42
CA GLU A 152 14.84 -7.95 -8.99
C GLU A 152 15.88 -8.68 -8.12
N ALA A 153 16.32 -9.87 -8.54
CA ALA A 153 17.28 -10.68 -7.81
C ALA A 153 18.67 -10.03 -7.73
N VAL A 154 19.18 -9.47 -8.84
CA VAL A 154 20.55 -8.92 -8.89
C VAL A 154 20.69 -7.51 -8.30
N ARG A 155 19.60 -6.75 -8.23
CA ARG A 155 19.58 -5.34 -7.75
C ARG A 155 20.38 -5.09 -6.47
N PRO A 156 20.26 -5.89 -5.39
CA PRO A 156 20.98 -5.64 -4.15
C PRO A 156 22.50 -5.71 -4.34
N GLN A 157 23.00 -6.74 -5.02
CA GLN A 157 24.44 -6.94 -5.24
C GLN A 157 24.99 -5.90 -6.23
N VAL A 158 24.23 -5.57 -7.27
CA VAL A 158 24.62 -4.50 -8.20
C VAL A 158 24.68 -3.15 -7.49
N ALA A 159 23.69 -2.81 -6.65
CA ALA A 159 23.70 -1.55 -5.91
C ALA A 159 24.92 -1.40 -4.98
N GLU A 160 25.36 -2.51 -4.36
CA GLU A 160 26.57 -2.57 -3.55
C GLU A 160 27.83 -2.36 -4.41
N LEU A 161 28.01 -3.17 -5.47
CA LEU A 161 29.15 -3.07 -6.39
C LEU A 161 29.27 -1.68 -7.05
N ALA A 162 28.13 -1.10 -7.42
CA ALA A 162 28.03 0.22 -8.03
C ALA A 162 28.13 1.37 -7.02
N ARG A 163 28.18 1.10 -5.71
CA ARG A 163 28.18 2.13 -4.65
C ARG A 163 26.99 3.10 -4.76
N VAL A 164 25.82 2.59 -5.18
CA VAL A 164 24.60 3.37 -5.45
C VAL A 164 24.23 4.27 -4.28
N ALA A 165 24.31 3.75 -3.06
CA ALA A 165 23.93 4.51 -1.89
C ALA A 165 24.90 5.66 -1.57
N THR A 166 26.20 5.46 -1.83
CA THR A 166 27.20 6.53 -1.66
C THR A 166 26.93 7.65 -2.66
N PHE A 167 26.64 7.30 -3.91
CA PHE A 167 26.27 8.26 -4.93
C PHE A 167 24.99 9.04 -4.58
N LEU A 168 23.90 8.34 -4.23
CA LEU A 168 22.63 8.99 -3.86
C LEU A 168 22.79 9.91 -2.65
N ALA A 169 23.62 9.53 -1.67
CA ALA A 169 23.96 10.38 -0.53
C ALA A 169 24.73 11.64 -0.97
N SER A 170 25.70 11.51 -1.90
CA SER A 170 26.42 12.67 -2.45
C SER A 170 25.53 13.62 -3.26
N GLU A 171 24.48 13.10 -3.91
CA GLU A 171 23.46 13.90 -4.61
C GLU A 171 22.37 14.44 -3.66
N GLY A 172 22.37 14.04 -2.39
CA GLY A 172 21.33 14.40 -1.42
C GLY A 172 19.94 13.86 -1.79
N LYS A 173 19.86 12.73 -2.49
CA LYS A 173 18.61 12.16 -3.01
C LYS A 173 18.16 10.94 -2.22
N ALA A 174 16.92 10.97 -1.74
CA ALA A 174 16.20 9.81 -1.21
C ALA A 174 15.09 9.43 -2.19
N LEU A 175 15.21 8.28 -2.84
CA LEU A 175 14.25 7.80 -3.84
C LEU A 175 13.14 6.98 -3.18
N ASN A 176 11.95 6.90 -3.78
CA ASN A 176 10.98 5.86 -3.41
C ASN A 176 11.36 4.50 -4.04
N ALA A 177 10.73 3.40 -3.64
CA ALA A 177 11.12 2.06 -4.10
C ALA A 177 11.06 1.88 -5.62
N ASN A 178 10.03 2.42 -6.29
CA ASN A 178 9.92 2.32 -7.75
C ASN A 178 11.03 3.13 -8.45
N ALA A 179 11.28 4.35 -7.97
CA ALA A 179 12.34 5.21 -8.48
C ALA A 179 13.74 4.61 -8.24
N TYR A 180 13.94 4.01 -7.07
CA TYR A 180 15.17 3.30 -6.71
C TYR A 180 15.38 2.10 -7.63
N ALA A 181 14.35 1.27 -7.86
CA ALA A 181 14.43 0.15 -8.78
C ALA A 181 14.77 0.59 -10.21
N LEU A 182 14.08 1.63 -10.73
CA LEU A 182 14.38 2.19 -12.05
C LEU A 182 15.81 2.73 -12.16
N PHE A 183 16.31 3.37 -11.10
CA PHE A 183 17.66 3.91 -11.06
C PHE A 183 18.71 2.80 -11.01
N VAL A 184 18.56 1.82 -10.11
CA VAL A 184 19.50 0.69 -10.01
C VAL A 184 19.50 -0.11 -11.30
N ASP A 185 18.34 -0.35 -11.91
CA ASP A 185 18.23 -0.98 -13.21
C ASP A 185 19.04 -0.26 -14.30
N ALA A 186 18.95 1.07 -14.38
CA ALA A 186 19.73 1.87 -15.32
C ALA A 186 21.24 1.87 -14.99
N VAL A 187 21.60 1.79 -13.70
CA VAL A 187 22.98 1.61 -13.25
C VAL A 187 23.50 0.23 -13.67
N SER A 188 22.71 -0.83 -13.49
CA SER A 188 23.07 -2.20 -13.88
C SER A 188 23.40 -2.29 -15.36
N ASP A 189 22.63 -1.60 -16.21
CA ASP A 189 22.85 -1.55 -17.66
C ASP A 189 24.20 -0.88 -18.03
N ASN A 190 24.77 -0.07 -17.13
CA ASN A 190 25.97 0.75 -17.38
C ASN A 190 27.17 0.42 -16.49
N LEU A 191 27.04 -0.52 -15.56
CA LEU A 191 28.11 -0.91 -14.65
C LEU A 191 29.26 -1.63 -15.36
N LEU A 192 28.94 -2.59 -16.23
CA LEU A 192 29.96 -3.31 -17.00
C LEU A 192 30.76 -2.37 -17.94
N PRO A 193 30.12 -1.44 -18.69
CA PRO A 193 30.83 -0.37 -19.40
C PRO A 193 31.78 0.45 -18.51
N ALA A 194 31.36 0.84 -17.30
CA ALA A 194 32.19 1.61 -16.39
C ALA A 194 33.43 0.82 -15.92
N ILE A 195 33.23 -0.45 -15.54
CA ILE A 195 34.33 -1.36 -15.14
C ILE A 195 35.32 -1.55 -16.29
N THR A 196 34.80 -1.76 -17.51
CA THR A 196 35.62 -1.97 -18.72
C THR A 196 36.46 -0.73 -19.04
N LEU A 197 35.88 0.47 -18.90
CA LEU A 197 36.62 1.71 -19.07
C LEU A 197 37.76 1.83 -18.05
N LEU A 198 37.48 1.55 -16.77
CA LEU A 198 38.50 1.61 -15.71
C LEU A 198 39.61 0.57 -15.91
N GLU A 199 39.30 -0.62 -16.42
CA GLU A 199 40.32 -1.59 -16.84
C GLU A 199 41.19 -1.05 -17.98
N ARG A 200 40.59 -0.42 -19.00
CA ARG A 200 41.35 0.20 -20.10
C ARG A 200 42.28 1.31 -19.61
N ARG A 201 41.78 2.18 -18.73
CA ARG A 201 42.56 3.25 -18.08
C ARG A 201 43.71 2.68 -17.25
N ALA A 202 43.48 1.59 -16.51
CA ALA A 202 44.51 0.87 -15.77
C ALA A 202 45.59 0.26 -16.67
N ASN A 203 45.26 -0.09 -17.92
CA ASN A 203 46.20 -0.54 -18.94
C ASN A 203 46.88 0.62 -19.71
N GLY A 204 46.60 1.87 -19.35
CA GLY A 204 47.20 3.06 -19.98
C GLY A 204 46.45 3.58 -21.20
N ASP A 205 45.28 3.04 -21.54
CA ASP A 205 44.43 3.56 -22.62
C ASP A 205 43.50 4.65 -22.10
N TYR A 206 43.85 5.91 -22.37
CA TYR A 206 43.10 7.12 -22.02
C TYR A 206 42.30 7.70 -23.20
N SER A 207 42.01 6.90 -24.24
CA SER A 207 41.15 7.36 -25.35
C SER A 207 39.74 7.76 -24.88
N ARG A 208 39.10 8.66 -25.62
CA ARG A 208 37.80 9.25 -25.27
C ARG A 208 36.76 8.16 -24.95
N ASP A 209 36.00 8.38 -23.88
CA ASP A 209 34.82 7.60 -23.55
C ASP A 209 33.58 8.31 -24.08
N ASP A 210 32.82 7.62 -24.93
CA ASP A 210 31.59 8.13 -25.55
C ASP A 210 30.34 7.69 -24.78
N THR A 211 30.46 6.84 -23.75
CA THR A 211 29.34 6.39 -22.92
C THR A 211 28.57 7.56 -22.29
N PRO A 212 29.22 8.62 -21.75
CA PRO A 212 28.54 9.80 -21.20
C PRO A 212 27.62 10.50 -22.20
N ASP A 213 27.96 10.48 -23.49
CA ASP A 213 27.19 11.16 -24.55
C ASP A 213 25.87 10.43 -24.87
N SER A 214 25.72 9.17 -24.45
CA SER A 214 24.51 8.38 -24.65
C SER A 214 23.40 8.68 -23.64
N PHE A 215 23.74 9.30 -22.50
CA PHE A 215 22.76 9.58 -21.46
C PHE A 215 21.93 10.83 -21.77
N PRO A 216 20.60 10.81 -21.51
CA PRO A 216 19.79 12.00 -21.61
C PRO A 216 20.17 13.00 -20.51
N ALA A 217 19.95 14.28 -20.77
CA ALA A 217 20.15 15.31 -19.76
C ALA A 217 19.23 15.08 -18.56
N PHE A 218 19.79 15.11 -17.35
CA PHE A 218 18.99 15.02 -16.13
C PHE A 218 18.19 16.30 -15.98
N THR A 219 16.89 16.18 -16.18
CA THR A 219 15.92 17.22 -15.84
C THR A 219 15.35 16.88 -14.48
N ASP A 220 15.04 17.87 -13.63
CA ASP A 220 14.32 17.61 -12.37
C ASP A 220 12.86 17.13 -12.60
N GLY A 221 12.54 16.65 -13.81
CA GLY A 221 11.19 16.49 -14.33
C GLY A 221 10.55 17.86 -14.55
N PRO A 222 9.24 17.93 -14.87
CA PRO A 222 8.49 19.05 -14.36
C PRO A 222 8.77 19.09 -12.86
N THR A 223 9.44 20.15 -12.39
CA THR A 223 9.49 20.54 -10.98
C THR A 223 8.20 20.08 -10.36
N ARG A 224 8.23 19.32 -9.24
CA ARG A 224 7.08 19.13 -8.36
C ARG A 224 6.32 20.44 -8.46
N SER A 225 5.16 20.48 -9.14
CA SER A 225 4.46 21.76 -9.16
C SER A 225 4.33 22.06 -7.69
N ALA A 226 4.67 23.26 -7.24
CA ALA A 226 4.59 23.61 -5.82
C ALA A 226 3.12 23.53 -5.28
N GLY A 227 2.23 22.86 -6.02
CA GLY A 227 0.90 22.47 -5.65
C GLY A 227 0.86 21.15 -4.86
N ILE A 228 -0.31 20.94 -4.31
CA ILE A 228 -0.66 19.86 -3.41
C ILE A 228 -0.63 18.50 -4.13
N SER A 229 -0.23 17.44 -3.41
CA SER A 229 -0.35 16.07 -3.94
C SER A 229 -1.81 15.59 -3.93
N CYS A 230 -2.12 14.49 -4.62
CA CYS A 230 -3.49 13.96 -4.62
C CYS A 230 -3.88 13.45 -3.23
N TRP A 231 -2.92 12.88 -2.50
CA TRP A 231 -3.13 12.43 -1.13
C TRP A 231 -3.31 13.61 -0.17
N ASP A 232 -2.46 14.63 -0.27
CA ASP A 232 -2.55 15.83 0.59
C ASP A 232 -3.86 16.59 0.34
N LEU A 233 -4.33 16.63 -0.91
CA LEU A 233 -5.63 17.22 -1.24
C LEU A 233 -6.77 16.47 -0.57
N PHE A 234 -6.72 15.14 -0.57
CA PHE A 234 -7.68 14.31 0.14
C PHE A 234 -7.58 14.50 1.66
N GLU A 235 -6.37 14.63 2.21
CA GLU A 235 -6.16 14.89 3.63
C GLU A 235 -6.76 16.23 4.06
N ALA A 236 -6.50 17.28 3.29
CA ALA A 236 -7.09 18.59 3.50
C ALA A 236 -8.63 18.53 3.46
N PHE A 237 -9.20 17.81 2.50
CA PHE A 237 -10.64 17.58 2.39
C PHE A 237 -11.21 16.87 3.62
N VAL A 238 -10.55 15.80 4.09
CA VAL A 238 -11.00 15.01 5.26
C VAL A 238 -10.92 15.85 6.54
N LYS A 239 -9.83 16.60 6.75
CA LYS A 239 -9.66 17.51 7.89
C LYS A 239 -10.73 18.60 7.92
N ALA A 240 -11.05 19.17 6.75
CA ALA A 240 -12.02 20.26 6.63
C ALA A 240 -13.47 19.79 6.82
N LEU A 241 -13.89 18.73 6.11
CA LEU A 241 -15.29 18.33 6.06
C LEU A 241 -15.67 17.21 7.03
N LYS A 242 -14.68 16.52 7.63
CA LYS A 242 -14.88 15.38 8.55
C LYS A 242 -15.94 14.40 8.04
N PRO A 243 -15.79 13.87 6.80
CA PRO A 243 -16.74 12.93 6.24
C PRO A 243 -16.81 11.65 7.10
N ALA A 244 -17.90 10.90 6.96
CA ALA A 244 -18.07 9.66 7.72
C ALA A 244 -16.92 8.66 7.46
N ASP A 245 -16.50 7.93 8.49
CA ASP A 245 -15.37 6.99 8.46
C ASP A 245 -15.42 6.01 7.27
N ASN A 246 -16.59 5.44 6.98
CA ASN A 246 -16.76 4.52 5.86
C ASN A 246 -16.58 5.20 4.50
N THR A 247 -16.85 6.50 4.39
CA THR A 247 -16.53 7.29 3.20
C THR A 247 -15.02 7.43 3.06
N VAL A 248 -14.32 7.79 4.15
CA VAL A 248 -12.85 7.91 4.15
C VAL A 248 -12.19 6.58 3.78
N GLN A 249 -12.58 5.47 4.43
CA GLN A 249 -12.05 4.14 4.13
C GLN A 249 -12.20 3.77 2.64
N ARG A 250 -13.38 4.02 2.06
CA ARG A 250 -13.65 3.70 0.66
C ARG A 250 -12.84 4.57 -0.30
N TRP A 251 -12.68 5.85 0.01
CA TRP A 251 -11.99 6.80 -0.87
C TRP A 251 -10.48 6.74 -0.71
N ARG A 252 -9.97 6.29 0.44
CA ARG A 252 -8.54 6.12 0.71
C ARG A 252 -7.80 5.37 -0.40
N ALA A 253 -8.33 4.23 -0.83
CA ALA A 253 -7.72 3.44 -1.89
C ALA A 253 -7.63 4.20 -3.23
N VAL A 254 -8.64 5.03 -3.53
CA VAL A 254 -8.67 5.87 -4.75
C VAL A 254 -7.54 6.88 -4.72
N PHE A 255 -7.38 7.61 -3.60
CA PHE A 255 -6.38 8.68 -3.51
C PHE A 255 -4.95 8.18 -3.32
N LEU A 256 -4.75 7.00 -2.73
CA LEU A 256 -3.44 6.34 -2.75
C LEU A 256 -3.04 5.93 -4.17
N GLU A 257 -3.98 5.34 -4.92
CA GLU A 257 -3.69 4.94 -6.29
C GLU A 257 -3.51 6.14 -7.22
N MET A 258 -4.29 7.20 -7.01
CA MET A 258 -4.14 8.46 -7.72
C MET A 258 -2.80 9.13 -7.40
N GLN A 259 -2.39 9.13 -6.13
CA GLN A 259 -1.07 9.62 -5.71
C GLN A 259 0.06 8.85 -6.41
N ARG A 260 -0.07 7.51 -6.51
CA ARG A 260 0.89 6.67 -7.21
C ARG A 260 0.93 6.97 -8.71
N HIS A 261 -0.23 7.11 -9.35
CA HIS A 261 -0.33 7.28 -10.79
C HIS A 261 0.07 8.69 -11.27
N PHE A 262 -0.25 9.72 -10.48
CA PHE A 262 0.00 11.13 -10.83
C PHE A 262 1.12 11.76 -9.98
N ALA A 263 2.03 10.94 -9.45
CA ALA A 263 3.12 11.38 -8.57
C ALA A 263 3.97 12.51 -9.18
N ASP A 264 4.22 12.43 -10.49
CA ASP A 264 5.10 13.37 -11.21
C ASP A 264 4.45 14.73 -11.48
N VAL A 265 3.12 14.80 -11.53
CA VAL A 265 2.38 16.04 -11.89
C VAL A 265 1.69 16.68 -10.69
N GLY A 266 1.42 15.93 -9.62
CA GLY A 266 0.64 16.39 -8.47
C GLY A 266 -0.84 16.64 -8.83
N ALA A 267 -1.66 17.05 -7.86
CA ALA A 267 -3.10 17.21 -8.10
C ALA A 267 -3.39 18.33 -9.10
N ASP A 268 -2.69 19.47 -9.01
CA ASP A 268 -2.93 20.62 -9.90
C ASP A 268 -2.48 20.37 -11.36
N GLY A 269 -1.51 19.47 -11.56
CA GLY A 269 -0.94 19.16 -12.87
C GLY A 269 -1.76 18.16 -13.70
N ILE A 270 -2.80 17.54 -13.12
CA ILE A 270 -3.63 16.57 -13.84
C ILE A 270 -4.45 17.28 -14.93
N THR A 271 -4.21 16.91 -16.18
CA THR A 271 -5.01 17.36 -17.32
C THR A 271 -6.30 16.56 -17.44
N GLU A 272 -7.32 17.11 -18.11
CA GLU A 272 -8.57 16.39 -18.36
C GLU A 272 -8.34 15.10 -19.15
N ASP A 273 -7.46 15.12 -20.15
CA ASP A 273 -7.12 13.93 -20.95
C ASP A 273 -6.44 12.84 -20.12
N ALA A 274 -5.50 13.22 -19.25
CA ALA A 274 -4.84 12.28 -18.35
C ALA A 274 -5.83 11.68 -17.34
N ALA A 275 -6.71 12.52 -16.75
CA ALA A 275 -7.78 12.06 -15.88
C ALA A 275 -8.74 11.10 -16.61
N ARG A 276 -9.11 11.40 -17.86
CA ARG A 276 -9.99 10.57 -18.69
C ARG A 276 -9.34 9.24 -19.06
N ALA A 277 -8.06 9.25 -19.42
CA ALA A 277 -7.28 8.04 -19.68
C ALA A 277 -7.21 7.15 -18.44
N TRP A 278 -6.89 7.74 -17.27
CA TRP A 278 -6.86 7.03 -16.00
C TRP A 278 -8.21 6.41 -15.66
N VAL A 279 -9.30 7.18 -15.69
CA VAL A 279 -10.66 6.68 -15.38
C VAL A 279 -11.07 5.53 -16.30
N ARG A 280 -10.75 5.58 -17.59
CA ARG A 280 -11.01 4.46 -18.52
C ARG A 280 -10.19 3.23 -18.18
N GLY A 281 -8.90 3.41 -17.87
CA GLY A 281 -8.00 2.32 -17.47
C GLY A 281 -8.36 1.66 -16.13
N LEU A 282 -9.20 2.29 -15.31
CA LEU A 282 -9.68 1.69 -14.07
C LEU A 282 -10.70 0.57 -14.29
N VAL A 283 -11.37 0.51 -15.44
CA VAL A 283 -12.32 -0.57 -15.75
C VAL A 283 -11.54 -1.79 -16.21
N THR A 284 -11.57 -2.85 -15.41
CA THR A 284 -10.86 -4.11 -15.66
C THR A 284 -11.80 -5.30 -15.44
N GLU A 285 -11.36 -6.52 -15.74
CA GLU A 285 -12.13 -7.74 -15.42
C GLU A 285 -12.47 -7.84 -13.92
N GLU A 286 -11.55 -7.37 -13.06
CA GLU A 286 -11.71 -7.37 -11.61
C GLU A 286 -12.48 -6.16 -11.07
N ARG A 287 -12.55 -5.06 -11.83
CA ARG A 287 -13.17 -3.79 -11.40
C ARG A 287 -14.26 -3.33 -12.36
N SER A 288 -15.51 -3.51 -11.92
CA SER A 288 -16.69 -3.13 -12.71
C SER A 288 -16.80 -1.63 -12.98
N ALA A 289 -17.35 -1.28 -14.15
CA ALA A 289 -17.65 0.11 -14.54
C ALA A 289 -18.54 0.84 -13.50
N THR A 290 -19.47 0.12 -12.86
CA THR A 290 -20.28 0.65 -11.75
C THR A 290 -19.40 1.11 -10.58
N THR A 291 -18.41 0.30 -10.19
CA THR A 291 -17.49 0.64 -9.10
C THR A 291 -16.63 1.85 -9.46
N VAL A 292 -16.12 1.89 -10.69
CA VAL A 292 -15.35 3.04 -11.18
C VAL A 292 -16.21 4.31 -11.14
N ARG A 293 -17.44 4.27 -11.65
CA ARG A 293 -18.35 5.41 -11.65
C ARG A 293 -18.74 5.86 -10.24
N GLU A 294 -19.16 4.93 -9.39
CA GLU A 294 -19.79 5.23 -8.10
C GLU A 294 -18.80 5.49 -6.97
N VAL A 295 -17.56 5.02 -7.08
CA VAL A 295 -16.53 5.20 -6.05
C VAL A 295 -15.37 6.04 -6.57
N TRP A 296 -14.71 5.61 -7.65
CA TRP A 296 -13.47 6.24 -8.11
C TRP A 296 -13.73 7.63 -8.69
N LEU A 297 -14.59 7.71 -9.70
CA LEU A 297 -14.91 8.98 -10.36
C LEU A 297 -15.71 9.90 -9.44
N SER A 298 -16.65 9.37 -8.65
CA SER A 298 -17.47 10.19 -7.74
C SER A 298 -16.63 10.87 -6.65
N SER A 299 -15.68 10.14 -6.05
CA SER A 299 -14.79 10.68 -5.02
C SER A 299 -13.78 11.66 -5.62
N SER A 300 -13.18 11.32 -6.77
CA SER A 300 -12.27 12.20 -7.50
C SER A 300 -12.95 13.53 -7.83
N ARG A 301 -14.16 13.50 -8.41
CA ARG A 301 -14.92 14.72 -8.68
C ARG A 301 -15.21 15.53 -7.42
N ARG A 302 -15.59 14.86 -6.33
CA ARG A 302 -15.96 15.55 -5.07
C ARG A 302 -14.77 16.26 -4.45
N VAL A 303 -13.62 15.59 -4.35
CA VAL A 303 -12.41 16.12 -3.69
C VAL A 303 -11.75 17.18 -4.55
N PHE A 304 -11.62 16.97 -5.87
CA PHE A 304 -11.07 18.00 -6.77
C PHE A 304 -12.00 19.19 -6.94
N GLY A 305 -13.32 18.99 -6.88
CA GLY A 305 -14.29 20.09 -6.85
C GLY A 305 -14.09 20.96 -5.61
N TRP A 306 -14.02 20.34 -4.42
CA TRP A 306 -13.70 21.04 -3.18
C TRP A 306 -12.32 21.73 -3.24
N GLY A 307 -11.32 21.05 -3.81
CA GLY A 307 -9.98 21.60 -4.00
C GLY A 307 -9.96 22.84 -4.88
N ALA A 308 -10.75 22.85 -5.95
CA ALA A 308 -10.88 24.02 -6.83
C ALA A 308 -11.59 25.18 -6.11
N GLU A 309 -12.69 24.89 -5.39
CA GLU A 309 -13.41 25.88 -4.58
C GLU A 309 -12.51 26.55 -3.53
N HIS A 310 -11.58 25.80 -2.93
CA HIS A 310 -10.68 26.27 -1.88
C HIS A 310 -9.28 26.66 -2.39
N LYS A 311 -9.10 26.76 -3.71
CA LYS A 311 -7.85 27.16 -4.37
C LYS A 311 -6.64 26.27 -4.06
N HIS A 312 -6.86 25.01 -3.70
CA HIS A 312 -5.82 23.99 -3.61
C HIS A 312 -5.39 23.47 -4.99
N VAL A 313 -6.32 23.50 -5.96
CA VAL A 313 -6.07 23.25 -7.38
C VAL A 313 -6.76 24.34 -8.20
N ARG A 314 -6.29 24.59 -9.42
CA ARG A 314 -6.83 25.62 -10.33
C ARG A 314 -8.18 25.22 -10.93
N ARG A 315 -8.39 23.92 -11.19
CA ARG A 315 -9.62 23.38 -11.78
C ARG A 315 -9.81 21.92 -11.39
N ASN A 316 -11.04 21.42 -11.56
CA ASN A 316 -11.36 20.00 -11.38
C ASN A 316 -11.26 19.26 -12.72
N PRO A 317 -10.22 18.42 -12.94
CA PRO A 317 -10.05 17.70 -14.20
C PRO A 317 -11.06 16.55 -14.38
N PHE A 318 -11.82 16.20 -13.34
CA PHE A 318 -12.80 15.11 -13.38
C PHE A 318 -14.24 15.57 -13.64
N ALA A 319 -14.49 16.88 -13.70
CA ALA A 319 -15.83 17.46 -13.71
C ALA A 319 -16.74 16.85 -14.79
N ASP A 320 -16.24 16.76 -16.03
CA ASP A 320 -17.02 16.37 -17.21
C ASP A 320 -16.75 14.95 -17.71
N ILE A 321 -15.88 14.20 -17.04
CA ILE A 321 -15.59 12.79 -17.41
C ILE A 321 -16.83 11.95 -17.17
N LYS A 322 -17.17 11.04 -18.09
CA LYS A 322 -18.27 10.07 -17.92
C LYS A 322 -17.74 8.64 -18.03
N VAL A 323 -18.37 7.74 -17.28
CA VAL A 323 -18.13 6.29 -17.37
C VAL A 323 -19.44 5.67 -17.79
N ASP A 324 -19.44 5.10 -18.99
CA ASP A 324 -20.59 4.38 -19.50
C ASP A 324 -20.68 3.03 -18.79
N VAL A 325 -21.82 2.79 -18.15
CA VAL A 325 -22.11 1.53 -17.46
C VAL A 325 -23.16 0.82 -18.28
N PRO A 326 -22.81 -0.31 -18.94
CA PRO A 326 -23.78 -1.11 -19.65
C PRO A 326 -24.95 -1.48 -18.73
N ARG A 327 -26.18 -1.45 -19.25
CA ARG A 327 -27.33 -1.96 -18.48
C ARG A 327 -27.11 -3.44 -18.20
N GLN A 328 -26.98 -3.77 -16.92
CA GLN A 328 -26.97 -5.16 -16.51
C GLN A 328 -28.38 -5.75 -16.66
N SER A 329 -28.49 -6.88 -17.34
CA SER A 329 -29.66 -7.73 -17.28
C SER A 329 -29.77 -8.27 -15.85
N ARG A 330 -30.89 -7.99 -15.17
CA ARG A 330 -31.19 -8.61 -13.88
C ARG A 330 -31.95 -9.89 -14.15
N SER A 331 -31.43 -11.01 -13.68
CA SER A 331 -32.12 -12.29 -13.77
C SER A 331 -33.17 -12.43 -12.69
N ARG A 332 -32.99 -11.72 -11.56
CA ARG A 332 -33.87 -11.78 -10.41
C ARG A 332 -35.04 -10.80 -10.52
N GLU A 333 -36.24 -11.28 -10.24
CA GLU A 333 -37.48 -10.49 -10.31
C GLU A 333 -37.54 -9.38 -9.25
N THR A 334 -37.03 -9.63 -8.04
CA THR A 334 -37.07 -8.66 -6.93
C THR A 334 -35.73 -8.56 -6.21
N LYS A 335 -35.52 -7.45 -5.50
CA LYS A 335 -34.34 -7.26 -4.63
C LYS A 335 -34.54 -7.80 -3.22
N ALA A 336 -35.73 -8.32 -2.94
CA ALA A 336 -36.08 -8.90 -1.65
C ALA A 336 -35.71 -10.38 -1.60
N PHE A 337 -35.59 -10.92 -0.39
CA PHE A 337 -35.52 -12.36 -0.19
C PHE A 337 -36.79 -13.01 -0.75
N THR A 338 -36.64 -14.16 -1.41
CA THR A 338 -37.81 -15.01 -1.65
C THR A 338 -38.32 -15.56 -0.32
N GLU A 339 -39.53 -16.10 -0.32
CA GLU A 339 -40.08 -16.72 0.88
C GLU A 339 -39.19 -17.88 1.37
N GLU A 340 -38.64 -18.66 0.46
CA GLU A 340 -37.75 -19.79 0.75
C GLU A 340 -36.42 -19.33 1.36
N GLU A 341 -35.82 -18.28 0.80
CA GLU A 341 -34.56 -17.72 1.32
C GLU A 341 -34.78 -17.11 2.71
N ALA A 342 -35.84 -16.30 2.87
CA ALA A 342 -36.21 -15.73 4.16
C ALA A 342 -36.45 -16.83 5.20
N ARG A 343 -37.20 -17.87 4.83
CA ARG A 343 -37.47 -19.03 5.69
C ARG A 343 -36.19 -19.79 6.05
N THR A 344 -35.26 -19.95 5.11
CA THR A 344 -33.95 -20.57 5.35
C THR A 344 -33.16 -19.79 6.40
N ILE A 345 -33.06 -18.47 6.23
CA ILE A 345 -32.34 -17.61 7.17
C ILE A 345 -33.01 -17.62 8.56
N LEU A 346 -34.34 -17.48 8.62
CA LEU A 346 -35.07 -17.43 9.89
C LEU A 346 -35.06 -18.77 10.63
N ARG A 347 -35.10 -19.90 9.92
CA ARG A 347 -34.92 -21.24 10.51
C ARG A 347 -33.51 -21.42 11.07
N ALA A 348 -32.49 -21.01 10.33
CA ALA A 348 -31.11 -21.05 10.80
C ALA A 348 -30.92 -20.17 12.05
N ALA A 349 -31.52 -18.97 12.06
CA ALA A 349 -31.53 -18.10 13.24
C ALA A 349 -32.20 -18.80 14.44
N LEU A 350 -33.37 -19.43 14.25
CA LEU A 350 -34.10 -20.16 15.30
C LEU A 350 -33.37 -21.39 15.85
N ALA A 351 -32.47 -21.99 15.08
CA ALA A 351 -31.66 -23.14 15.51
C ALA A 351 -30.66 -22.76 16.60
N ILE A 352 -30.29 -21.47 16.72
CA ILE A 352 -29.40 -20.95 17.76
C ILE A 352 -30.18 -20.79 19.07
N LYS A 353 -30.26 -21.87 19.87
CA LYS A 353 -31.07 -21.88 21.12
C LYS A 353 -30.45 -21.06 22.25
N ASN A 354 -29.12 -21.11 22.39
CA ASN A 354 -28.40 -20.47 23.51
C ASN A 354 -27.27 -19.57 22.97
N PRO A 355 -27.59 -18.35 22.49
CA PRO A 355 -26.58 -17.47 21.90
C PRO A 355 -25.64 -16.90 22.98
N LYS A 356 -24.44 -17.49 23.10
CA LYS A 356 -23.46 -17.13 24.14
C LYS A 356 -22.58 -15.95 23.73
N THR A 357 -22.16 -15.90 22.47
CA THR A 357 -21.30 -14.83 21.96
C THR A 357 -22.11 -13.67 21.39
N PRO A 358 -21.54 -12.45 21.28
CA PRO A 358 -22.21 -11.34 20.61
C PRO A 358 -22.61 -11.66 19.16
N LEU A 359 -21.75 -12.40 18.44
CA LEU A 359 -22.04 -12.84 17.08
C LEU A 359 -23.19 -13.86 17.02
N ASP A 360 -23.28 -14.79 17.97
CA ASP A 360 -24.42 -15.72 18.04
C ASP A 360 -25.72 -14.96 18.30
N ARG A 361 -25.69 -13.94 19.16
CA ARG A 361 -26.85 -13.06 19.39
C ARG A 361 -27.22 -12.32 18.12
N ALA A 362 -26.23 -11.84 17.36
CA ALA A 362 -26.46 -11.17 16.08
C ALA A 362 -27.15 -12.11 15.07
N LYS A 363 -26.60 -13.30 14.86
CA LYS A 363 -27.18 -14.34 13.98
C LYS A 363 -28.59 -14.75 14.42
N ARG A 364 -28.83 -14.86 15.73
CA ARG A 364 -30.11 -15.27 16.31
C ARG A 364 -31.20 -14.21 16.18
N TRP A 365 -30.88 -12.94 16.40
CA TRP A 365 -31.90 -11.90 16.60
C TRP A 365 -31.97 -10.88 15.47
N VAL A 366 -30.85 -10.52 14.82
CA VAL A 366 -30.84 -9.47 13.78
C VAL A 366 -31.73 -9.84 12.58
N PRO A 367 -31.69 -11.07 12.02
CA PRO A 367 -32.60 -11.45 10.94
C PRO A 367 -34.07 -11.28 11.30
N TRP A 368 -34.46 -11.74 12.49
CA TRP A 368 -35.82 -11.65 13.00
C TRP A 368 -36.28 -10.20 13.22
N LEU A 369 -35.43 -9.37 13.81
CA LEU A 369 -35.71 -7.96 13.99
C LEU A 369 -35.88 -7.27 12.64
N CYS A 370 -35.00 -7.53 11.65
CA CYS A 370 -35.13 -6.97 10.31
C CYS A 370 -36.42 -7.41 9.63
N ALA A 371 -36.76 -8.70 9.69
CA ALA A 371 -37.97 -9.27 9.09
C ALA A 371 -39.26 -8.64 9.64
N TYR A 372 -39.35 -8.43 10.96
CA TYR A 372 -40.55 -7.86 11.59
C TYR A 372 -40.68 -6.34 11.45
N SER A 373 -39.58 -5.63 11.24
CA SER A 373 -39.54 -4.16 11.36
C SER A 373 -39.21 -3.42 10.07
N GLY A 374 -38.65 -4.09 9.05
CA GLY A 374 -38.00 -3.42 7.92
C GLY A 374 -36.79 -2.57 8.34
N ALA A 375 -36.20 -2.85 9.50
CA ALA A 375 -34.99 -2.16 9.93
C ALA A 375 -33.79 -2.59 9.08
N ARG A 376 -32.87 -1.66 8.80
CA ARG A 376 -31.63 -2.03 8.11
C ARG A 376 -30.76 -2.80 9.10
N ALA A 377 -30.13 -3.89 8.66
CA ALA A 377 -29.24 -4.66 9.51
C ALA A 377 -28.16 -3.79 10.18
N GLY A 378 -27.63 -2.78 9.47
CA GLY A 378 -26.65 -1.84 10.05
C GLY A 378 -27.19 -0.93 11.16
N GLU A 379 -28.50 -0.67 11.22
CA GLU A 379 -29.13 0.06 12.33
C GLU A 379 -29.38 -0.91 13.50
N VAL A 380 -29.83 -2.13 13.20
CA VAL A 380 -30.10 -3.16 14.23
C VAL A 380 -28.82 -3.60 14.93
N THR A 381 -27.71 -3.80 14.20
CA THR A 381 -26.43 -4.22 14.81
C THR A 381 -25.82 -3.16 15.73
N GLN A 382 -26.33 -1.93 15.71
CA GLN A 382 -25.91 -0.83 16.60
C GLN A 382 -26.70 -0.76 17.92
N LEU A 383 -27.83 -1.48 18.04
CA LEU A 383 -28.69 -1.41 19.22
C LEU A 383 -27.94 -1.75 20.51
N ARG A 384 -28.21 -0.93 21.54
CA ARG A 384 -27.82 -1.13 22.93
C ARG A 384 -29.04 -1.52 23.76
N GLY A 385 -28.83 -2.06 24.95
CA GLY A 385 -29.96 -2.36 25.84
C GLY A 385 -30.74 -1.09 26.24
N ASP A 386 -30.05 0.05 26.39
CA ASP A 386 -30.69 1.35 26.65
C ASP A 386 -31.58 1.84 25.49
N ASP A 387 -31.40 1.30 24.28
CA ASP A 387 -32.25 1.63 23.13
C ASP A 387 -33.58 0.84 23.14
N ILE A 388 -33.77 -0.09 24.08
CA ILE A 388 -34.99 -0.89 24.23
C ILE A 388 -35.85 -0.34 25.37
N GLU A 389 -37.06 0.12 25.04
CA GLU A 389 -37.94 0.79 25.99
C GLU A 389 -39.33 0.17 26.04
N LYS A 390 -39.93 0.19 27.23
CA LYS A 390 -41.35 -0.09 27.41
C LYS A 390 -42.13 1.23 27.39
N ARG A 391 -43.15 1.34 26.54
CA ARG A 391 -44.09 2.48 26.52
C ARG A 391 -45.52 1.95 26.60
N GLY A 392 -46.15 2.18 27.76
CA GLY A 392 -47.43 1.55 28.07
C GLY A 392 -47.30 0.02 28.04
N SER A 393 -48.12 -0.63 27.23
CA SER A 393 -48.15 -2.10 27.12
C SER A 393 -47.14 -2.67 26.12
N PHE A 394 -46.53 -1.84 25.27
CA PHE A 394 -45.66 -2.29 24.18
C PHE A 394 -44.18 -2.02 24.46
N HIS A 395 -43.32 -2.89 23.91
CA HIS A 395 -41.89 -2.66 23.88
C HIS A 395 -41.46 -2.13 22.52
N TYR A 396 -40.48 -1.25 22.50
CA TYR A 396 -39.99 -0.57 21.31
C TYR A 396 -38.47 -0.61 21.29
N MET A 397 -37.90 -0.64 20.08
CA MET A 397 -36.50 -0.35 19.84
C MET A 397 -36.36 1.05 19.24
N LYS A 398 -35.42 1.83 19.78
CA LYS A 398 -35.02 3.14 19.25
C LYS A 398 -33.85 2.97 18.30
N LEU A 399 -34.06 3.31 17.03
CA LEU A 399 -32.99 3.37 16.04
C LEU A 399 -32.49 4.81 16.00
N MET A 400 -31.40 5.08 16.72
CA MET A 400 -30.88 6.43 16.97
C MET A 400 -29.56 6.70 16.24
N PRO A 401 -29.32 7.93 15.73
CA PRO A 401 -28.07 8.30 15.04
C PRO A 401 -26.81 8.37 15.94
N ASP A 402 -26.98 8.39 17.26
CA ASP A 402 -25.90 8.44 18.26
C ASP A 402 -25.30 7.06 18.56
N ALA A 403 -26.08 5.98 18.36
CA ALA A 403 -25.62 4.59 18.46
C ALA A 403 -24.72 4.18 17.26
N GLY A 404 -24.68 5.01 16.21
CA GLY A 404 -23.79 4.89 15.06
C GLY A 404 -24.32 5.60 13.80
N THR A 405 -23.55 5.56 12.71
CA THR A 405 -23.87 6.34 11.50
C THR A 405 -25.17 5.88 10.81
N ILE A 406 -26.26 6.59 11.07
CA ILE A 406 -27.52 6.46 10.32
C ILE A 406 -27.51 7.44 9.15
N LYS A 407 -27.65 6.94 7.91
CA LYS A 407 -27.60 7.75 6.68
C LYS A 407 -28.62 8.89 6.64
N THR A 408 -29.77 8.75 7.30
CA THR A 408 -30.85 9.75 7.31
C THR A 408 -30.77 10.72 8.48
N ARG A 409 -29.90 10.49 9.48
CA ARG A 409 -29.78 11.27 10.73
C ARG A 409 -31.12 11.49 11.47
N LYS A 410 -32.14 10.66 11.22
CA LYS A 410 -33.45 10.75 11.89
C LYS A 410 -33.63 9.56 12.82
N THR A 411 -34.00 9.84 14.07
CA THR A 411 -34.41 8.82 15.04
C THR A 411 -35.75 8.23 14.63
N ARG A 412 -35.88 6.90 14.69
CA ARG A 412 -37.16 6.22 14.56
C ARG A 412 -37.38 5.23 15.69
N VAL A 413 -38.64 5.10 16.12
CA VAL A 413 -39.07 4.17 17.16
C VAL A 413 -39.90 3.08 16.51
N VAL A 414 -39.56 1.82 16.74
CA VAL A 414 -40.22 0.68 16.09
C VAL A 414 -40.68 -0.31 17.16
N PRO A 415 -41.96 -0.74 17.15
CA PRO A 415 -42.45 -1.73 18.11
C PRO A 415 -41.74 -3.08 17.92
N ILE A 416 -41.52 -3.78 19.03
CA ILE A 416 -40.98 -5.14 19.05
C ILE A 416 -42.15 -6.11 19.04
N HIS A 417 -42.15 -7.01 18.05
CA HIS A 417 -43.23 -7.98 17.87
C HIS A 417 -43.31 -8.96 19.05
N GLU A 418 -44.53 -9.30 19.48
CA GLU A 418 -44.79 -10.20 20.62
C GLU A 418 -44.13 -11.58 20.47
N HIS A 419 -44.05 -12.10 19.24
CA HIS A 419 -43.32 -13.32 18.93
C HIS A 419 -41.84 -13.29 19.35
N LEU A 420 -41.16 -12.15 19.25
CA LEU A 420 -39.76 -12.02 19.70
C LEU A 420 -39.67 -11.94 21.22
N ILE A 421 -40.65 -11.30 21.86
CA ILE A 421 -40.77 -11.24 23.32
C ILE A 421 -40.96 -12.66 23.86
N ALA A 422 -41.92 -13.43 23.30
CA ALA A 422 -42.18 -14.82 23.68
C ALA A 422 -40.96 -15.74 23.48
N GLN A 423 -40.11 -15.44 22.50
CA GLN A 423 -38.87 -16.19 22.24
C GLN A 423 -37.71 -15.87 23.18
N GLY A 424 -37.85 -14.88 24.07
CA GLY A 424 -36.79 -14.54 25.03
C GLY A 424 -35.95 -13.31 24.67
N PHE A 425 -36.40 -12.44 23.75
CA PHE A 425 -35.59 -11.30 23.30
C PHE A 425 -35.31 -10.32 24.46
N LEU A 426 -36.31 -10.01 25.28
CA LEU A 426 -36.16 -9.06 26.38
C LEU A 426 -35.26 -9.62 27.49
N GLU A 427 -35.27 -10.93 27.70
CA GLU A 427 -34.39 -11.66 28.61
C GLU A 427 -32.94 -11.54 28.14
N MET A 428 -32.69 -11.69 26.83
CA MET A 428 -31.37 -11.47 26.24
C MET A 428 -30.93 -10.01 26.42
N VAL A 429 -31.80 -9.03 26.17
CA VAL A 429 -31.48 -7.61 26.39
C VAL A 429 -31.12 -7.35 27.85
N ARG A 430 -31.90 -7.88 28.79
CA ARG A 430 -31.63 -7.74 30.24
C ARG A 430 -30.31 -8.40 30.66
N SER A 431 -29.93 -9.53 30.06
CA SER A 431 -28.67 -10.21 30.40
C SER A 431 -27.43 -9.48 29.90
N VAL A 432 -27.54 -8.75 28.78
CA VAL A 432 -26.48 -7.86 28.29
C VAL A 432 -26.39 -6.58 29.13
N GLY A 433 -27.53 -6.09 29.62
CA GLY A 433 -27.62 -4.82 30.34
C GLY A 433 -27.64 -3.63 29.38
N LYS A 434 -27.06 -2.49 29.79
CA LYS A 434 -27.13 -1.23 29.04
C LYS A 434 -26.24 -1.15 27.78
N GLY A 435 -25.28 -2.06 27.66
CA GLY A 435 -24.28 -2.06 26.59
C GLY A 435 -24.79 -2.51 25.23
N ALA A 436 -23.88 -2.61 24.27
CA ALA A 436 -24.13 -3.08 22.92
C ALA A 436 -24.66 -4.52 22.89
N LEU A 437 -25.77 -4.76 22.18
CA LEU A 437 -26.41 -6.07 22.14
C LEU A 437 -25.60 -7.09 21.33
N PHE A 438 -24.94 -6.66 20.27
CA PHE A 438 -24.42 -7.55 19.21
C PHE A 438 -22.90 -7.52 19.02
N TYR A 439 -22.18 -6.70 19.78
CA TYR A 439 -20.71 -6.68 19.81
C TYR A 439 -20.23 -6.47 21.25
N ASP A 440 -19.00 -6.86 21.54
CA ASP A 440 -18.37 -6.50 22.81
C ASP A 440 -17.99 -5.01 22.77
N ASP A 441 -18.53 -4.22 23.68
CA ASP A 441 -18.23 -2.79 23.88
C ASP A 441 -17.29 -2.52 25.06
N LYS A 442 -17.03 -3.51 25.92
CA LYS A 442 -16.22 -3.40 27.14
C LYS A 442 -14.73 -3.25 26.85
N THR A 443 -14.26 -3.86 25.77
CA THR A 443 -12.89 -3.70 25.29
C THR A 443 -12.78 -2.38 24.51
N PRO A 444 -11.86 -1.45 24.83
CA PRO A 444 -11.70 -0.26 24.01
C PRO A 444 -11.32 -0.69 22.58
N PRO A 445 -11.96 -0.12 21.55
CA PRO A 445 -11.62 -0.46 20.18
C PRO A 445 -10.15 -0.10 19.92
N ARG A 446 -9.45 -0.90 19.10
CA ARG A 446 -8.26 -0.41 18.38
C ARG A 446 -8.75 0.62 17.35
N ALA A 447 -9.22 1.77 17.82
CA ALA A 447 -9.55 2.88 16.96
C ALA A 447 -8.23 3.43 16.43
N SER A 448 -8.09 3.43 15.11
CA SER A 448 -7.03 4.21 14.49
C SER A 448 -7.18 5.67 14.90
N SER A 449 -6.11 6.25 15.45
CA SER A 449 -6.04 7.69 15.71
C SER A 449 -5.82 8.49 14.43
N ASP A 450 -5.51 7.82 13.32
CA ASP A 450 -5.31 8.42 12.01
C ASP A 450 -6.68 8.63 11.31
N PRO A 451 -7.14 9.89 11.14
CA PRO A 451 -8.37 10.21 10.44
C PRO A 451 -8.40 9.72 8.99
N MET A 452 -7.23 9.45 8.39
CA MET A 452 -7.06 8.96 7.02
C MET A 452 -7.09 7.44 6.92
N ASN A 453 -7.13 6.74 8.05
CA ASN A 453 -7.26 5.30 8.12
C ASN A 453 -8.20 4.89 9.26
N PRO A 454 -9.48 5.34 9.27
CA PRO A 454 -10.37 5.02 10.36
C PRO A 454 -10.66 3.53 10.36
N SER A 455 -10.87 2.93 11.54
CA SER A 455 -11.21 1.51 11.68
C SER A 455 -12.69 1.27 11.39
N ARG A 456 -13.07 0.09 10.87
CA ARG A 456 -14.50 -0.24 10.72
C ARG A 456 -15.14 -0.28 12.11
N SER A 457 -16.35 0.26 12.22
CA SER A 457 -17.11 0.16 13.47
C SER A 457 -17.41 -1.30 13.81
N ARG A 458 -17.47 -1.63 15.11
CA ARG A 458 -17.79 -2.98 15.58
C ARG A 458 -19.13 -3.48 15.05
N ALA A 459 -20.16 -2.63 15.08
CA ALA A 459 -21.45 -2.92 14.47
C ALA A 459 -21.37 -3.17 12.95
N GLY A 460 -20.43 -2.49 12.26
CA GLY A 460 -20.13 -2.71 10.86
C GLY A 460 -19.47 -4.06 10.58
N ASN A 461 -18.55 -4.50 11.45
CA ASN A 461 -17.94 -5.83 11.40
C ASN A 461 -19.00 -6.92 11.61
N VAL A 462 -19.82 -6.80 12.65
CA VAL A 462 -20.92 -7.75 12.91
C VAL A 462 -21.88 -7.85 11.74
N ARG A 463 -22.18 -6.73 11.06
CA ARG A 463 -23.00 -6.76 9.83
C ARG A 463 -22.30 -7.52 8.70
N GLY A 464 -20.98 -7.40 8.58
CA GLY A 464 -20.17 -8.17 7.64
C GLY A 464 -20.22 -9.67 7.95
N ASP A 465 -19.95 -10.04 9.20
CA ASP A 465 -20.00 -11.44 9.66
C ASP A 465 -21.41 -12.05 9.48
N LEU A 466 -22.46 -11.24 9.67
CA LEU A 466 -23.84 -11.65 9.42
C LEU A 466 -24.10 -11.89 7.92
N ALA A 467 -23.53 -11.05 7.05
CA ALA A 467 -23.64 -11.23 5.60
C ALA A 467 -23.00 -12.55 5.16
N GLU A 468 -21.79 -12.84 5.65
CA GLU A 468 -21.09 -14.11 5.39
C GLU A 468 -21.88 -15.31 5.92
N TRP A 469 -22.43 -15.20 7.13
CA TRP A 469 -23.26 -16.26 7.71
C TRP A 469 -24.53 -16.54 6.89
N VAL A 470 -25.22 -15.49 6.40
CA VAL A 470 -26.40 -15.65 5.52
C VAL A 470 -26.01 -16.37 4.23
N ARG A 471 -24.87 -16.01 3.61
CA ARG A 471 -24.37 -16.74 2.42
C ARG A 471 -24.12 -18.21 2.73
N ALA A 472 -23.54 -18.51 3.90
CA ALA A 472 -23.29 -19.87 4.35
C ALA A 472 -24.57 -20.70 4.60
N GLN A 473 -25.75 -20.07 4.72
CA GLN A 473 -27.04 -20.78 4.80
C GLN A 473 -27.60 -21.20 3.44
N GLY A 474 -26.88 -20.94 2.33
CA GLY A 474 -27.30 -21.30 0.97
C GLY A 474 -27.97 -20.16 0.19
N VAL A 475 -28.02 -18.94 0.75
CA VAL A 475 -28.54 -17.76 0.05
C VAL A 475 -27.40 -17.08 -0.72
N THR A 476 -27.00 -17.67 -1.86
CA THR A 476 -25.75 -17.33 -2.57
C THR A 476 -25.92 -16.45 -3.81
N ASP A 477 -27.15 -16.04 -4.15
CA ASP A 477 -27.44 -15.20 -5.32
C ASP A 477 -26.60 -13.90 -5.29
N PRO A 478 -25.75 -13.65 -6.30
CA PRO A 478 -24.85 -12.48 -6.32
C PRO A 478 -25.59 -11.15 -6.52
N GLU A 479 -26.80 -11.15 -7.09
CA GLU A 479 -27.63 -9.94 -7.28
C GLU A 479 -28.31 -9.49 -5.97
N LEU A 480 -28.34 -10.35 -4.95
CA LEU A 480 -29.03 -10.14 -3.68
C LEU A 480 -28.11 -9.56 -2.60
N SER A 481 -28.61 -8.62 -1.80
CA SER A 481 -27.88 -8.18 -0.60
C SER A 481 -28.22 -9.07 0.60
N PRO A 482 -27.26 -9.80 1.19
CA PRO A 482 -27.53 -10.77 2.26
C PRO A 482 -27.99 -10.15 3.58
N THR A 483 -27.95 -8.82 3.71
CA THR A 483 -28.34 -8.10 4.95
C THR A 483 -29.32 -6.95 4.71
N HIS A 484 -29.67 -6.65 3.46
CA HIS A 484 -30.56 -5.54 3.11
C HIS A 484 -31.81 -5.98 2.34
N ALA A 485 -31.91 -7.24 1.92
CA ALA A 485 -33.02 -7.77 1.14
C ALA A 485 -34.29 -8.13 1.94
N TRP A 486 -34.41 -7.67 3.19
CA TRP A 486 -35.62 -7.86 3.99
C TRP A 486 -36.79 -6.95 3.58
N MET A 487 -36.55 -6.00 2.66
CA MET A 487 -37.53 -5.01 2.17
C MET A 487 -37.58 -4.98 0.65
#